data_AF-A0A9X1KC08-F1
#
_entry.id   AF-A0A9X1KC08-F1
#
_cell.length_a   1.000
_cell.length_b   1.000
_cell.length_c   1.000
_cell.angle_alpha   90.00
_cell.angle_beta   90.00
_cell.angle_gamma   90.00
#
_symmetry.space_group_name_H-M   'P 1'
#
loop_
_entity.id
_entity.type
_entity.pdbx_description
1 polymer ?
#
loop_
_entity_poly.entity_id
_entity_poly.type
_entity_poly.pdbx_seq_one_letter_code
_entity_poly.pdbx_strand_id
1 'polypeptide(L)'
;METNDLRMVEENFQFDIQASGILWNEETDAILLSRENNEQGIQVLPGGAVKRFETSQQAVVREMLEETGYETKIVRLLALIESTFSIEENKDKTYQQINLVYLLKRVAQSDRNK
;
A
#
# COMPACT_ATOMS: atom_id res chain seq x y z
N MET A 1 -2.84 8.77 14.88
CA MET A 1 -2.51 9.35 13.57
C MET A 1 -1.00 9.54 13.54
N GLU A 2 -0.28 8.81 12.69
CA GLU A 2 1.17 9.04 12.59
C GLU A 2 1.40 10.45 12.05
N THR A 3 2.19 11.23 12.76
CA THR A 3 2.39 12.66 12.48
C THR A 3 3.17 12.92 11.18
N ASN A 4 3.57 11.86 10.48
CA ASN A 4 4.44 11.92 9.31
C ASN A 4 3.81 11.45 8.00
N ASP A 5 2.53 11.07 7.96
CA ASP A 5 1.88 10.70 6.69
C ASP A 5 1.81 11.91 5.74
N LEU A 6 1.98 11.65 4.44
CA LEU A 6 1.73 12.61 3.37
C LEU A 6 0.23 12.68 3.10
N ARG A 7 -0.48 13.19 4.10
CA ARG A 7 -1.93 13.26 4.18
C ARG A 7 -2.36 14.65 4.62
N MET A 8 -3.34 15.20 3.93
CA MET A 8 -4.04 16.43 4.29
C MET A 8 -5.41 16.06 4.82
N VAL A 9 -5.78 16.62 5.97
CA VAL A 9 -7.08 16.38 6.60
C VAL A 9 -7.72 17.73 6.93
N GLU A 10 -8.92 17.93 6.41
CA GLU A 10 -9.82 19.02 6.73
C GLU A 10 -11.13 18.44 7.31
N GLU A 11 -12.07 19.30 7.69
CA GLU A 11 -13.34 18.89 8.33
C GLU A 11 -14.10 17.85 7.50
N ASN A 12 -14.34 18.16 6.22
CA ASN A 12 -15.14 17.32 5.30
C ASN A 12 -14.34 16.79 4.12
N PHE A 13 -13.00 16.90 4.18
CA PHE A 13 -12.12 16.47 3.10
C PHE A 13 -10.85 15.80 3.62
N GLN A 14 -10.39 14.78 2.92
CA GLN A 14 -9.08 14.20 3.13
C GLN A 14 -8.45 13.88 1.78
N PHE A 15 -7.17 14.24 1.66
CA PHE A 15 -6.33 13.83 0.55
C PHE A 15 -5.12 13.05 1.06
N ASP A 16 -4.81 11.92 0.46
CA ASP A 16 -3.57 11.19 0.72
C ASP A 16 -2.95 10.54 -0.52
N ILE A 17 -1.64 10.30 -0.42
CA ILE A 17 -0.89 9.50 -1.38
C ILE A 17 -0.55 8.18 -0.70
N GLN A 18 -0.87 7.09 -1.38
CA GLN A 18 -0.58 5.73 -0.92
C GLN A 18 0.31 4.99 -1.91
N ALA A 19 0.96 3.95 -1.40
CA ALA A 19 1.69 2.99 -2.22
C ALA A 19 1.30 1.57 -1.82
N SER A 20 0.89 0.77 -2.81
CA SER A 20 0.47 -0.63 -2.63
C SER A 20 1.34 -1.59 -3.41
N GLY A 21 1.50 -2.80 -2.89
CA GLY A 21 2.32 -3.86 -3.46
C GLY A 21 1.49 -5.03 -3.99
N ILE A 22 1.75 -5.44 -5.23
CA ILE A 22 1.43 -6.78 -5.73
C ILE A 22 2.68 -7.62 -5.55
N LEU A 23 2.72 -8.43 -4.49
CA LEU A 23 3.78 -9.40 -4.28
C LEU A 23 3.45 -10.68 -5.06
N TRP A 24 4.15 -10.88 -6.17
CA TRP A 24 3.96 -12.03 -7.05
C TRP A 24 4.91 -13.17 -6.70
N ASN A 25 4.36 -14.38 -6.59
CA ASN A 25 5.12 -15.62 -6.49
C ASN A 25 5.29 -16.22 -7.88
N GLU A 26 6.51 -16.14 -8.44
CA GLU A 26 6.83 -16.65 -9.77
C GLU A 26 6.65 -18.17 -9.92
N GLU A 27 6.74 -18.94 -8.83
CA GLU A 27 6.64 -20.40 -8.86
C GLU A 27 5.18 -20.88 -8.90
N THR A 28 4.29 -20.19 -8.17
CA THR A 28 2.88 -20.60 -8.04
C THR A 28 1.92 -19.71 -8.82
N ASP A 29 2.42 -18.64 -9.44
CA ASP A 29 1.66 -17.57 -10.09
C ASP A 29 0.61 -16.89 -9.18
N ALA A 30 0.85 -16.93 -7.86
CA ALA A 30 -0.06 -16.37 -6.88
C ALA A 30 0.35 -14.95 -6.48
N ILE A 31 -0.60 -14.16 -5.99
CA ILE A 31 -0.34 -12.85 -5.38
C ILE A 31 -0.72 -12.86 -3.90
N LEU A 32 0.00 -12.07 -3.09
CA LEU A 32 -0.35 -11.86 -1.70
C LEU A 32 -1.47 -10.81 -1.57
N LEU A 33 -2.48 -11.12 -0.77
CA LEU A 33 -3.55 -10.20 -0.38
C LEU A 33 -3.69 -10.21 1.15
N SER A 34 -3.88 -9.03 1.73
CA SER A 34 -4.28 -8.88 3.12
C SER A 34 -5.79 -9.06 3.24
N ARG A 35 -6.25 -9.66 4.33
CA ARG A 35 -7.69 -9.78 4.62
C ARG A 35 -8.07 -8.80 5.71
N GLU A 36 -8.89 -7.84 5.36
CA GLU A 36 -9.48 -6.90 6.30
C GLU A 36 -10.90 -7.32 6.64
N ASN A 37 -11.31 -7.00 7.86
CA ASN A 37 -12.64 -7.27 8.41
C ASN A 37 -13.11 -8.72 8.17
N ASN A 38 -12.71 -9.62 9.08
CA ASN A 38 -12.94 -11.07 8.97
C ASN A 38 -14.41 -11.46 8.66
N GLU A 39 -15.38 -10.64 9.04
CA GLU A 39 -16.80 -10.87 8.80
C GLU A 39 -17.24 -10.51 7.37
N GLN A 40 -16.59 -9.50 6.77
CA GLN A 40 -16.92 -8.97 5.44
C GLN A 40 -16.00 -9.53 4.34
N GLY A 41 -14.85 -10.08 4.73
CA GLY A 41 -13.95 -10.82 3.83
C GLY A 41 -13.28 -9.94 2.78
N ILE A 42 -13.06 -8.66 3.08
CA ILE A 42 -12.45 -7.70 2.15
C ILE A 42 -10.99 -8.09 1.94
N GLN A 43 -10.58 -8.19 0.68
CA GLN A 43 -9.20 -8.44 0.29
C GLN A 43 -8.58 -7.15 -0.22
N VAL A 44 -7.45 -6.76 0.35
CA VAL A 44 -6.73 -5.53 -0.01
C VAL A 44 -5.28 -5.86 -0.36
N LEU A 45 -4.70 -5.04 -1.22
CA LEU A 45 -3.26 -5.10 -1.47
C LEU A 45 -2.53 -4.58 -0.22
N PRO A 46 -1.48 -5.26 0.25
CA PRO A 46 -0.62 -4.69 1.29
C PRO A 46 -0.05 -3.35 0.85
N GLY A 47 0.12 -2.43 1.79
CA GLY A 47 0.54 -1.07 1.52
C GLY A 47 -0.10 -0.05 2.43
N GLY A 48 0.28 1.21 2.23
CA GLY A 48 -0.15 2.26 3.14
C GLY A 48 0.22 3.66 2.67
N ALA A 49 0.07 4.61 3.60
CA ALA A 49 0.35 6.01 3.33
C ALA A 49 1.85 6.22 3.07
N VAL A 50 2.15 7.01 2.04
CA VAL A 50 3.50 7.52 1.84
C VAL A 50 3.77 8.54 2.96
N LYS A 51 4.90 8.41 3.66
CA LYS A 51 5.31 9.37 4.70
C LYS A 51 6.03 10.59 4.08
N ARG A 52 6.17 11.67 4.84
CA ARG A 52 6.97 12.83 4.41
C ARG A 52 8.44 12.40 4.29
N PHE A 53 9.09 12.91 3.27
CA PHE A 53 10.51 12.66 2.98
C PHE A 53 10.85 11.21 2.58
N GLU A 54 9.85 10.38 2.24
CA GLU A 54 10.05 9.12 1.53
C GLU A 54 9.41 9.14 0.14
N THR A 55 9.93 8.31 -0.76
CA THR A 55 9.33 8.02 -2.06
C THR A 55 8.25 6.95 -1.90
N SER A 56 7.29 6.88 -2.83
CA SER A 56 6.30 5.79 -2.86
C SER A 56 6.93 4.40 -2.98
N GLN A 57 8.11 4.31 -3.59
CA GLN A 57 8.91 3.08 -3.64
C GLN A 57 9.46 2.68 -2.26
N GLN A 58 9.95 3.63 -1.47
CA GLN A 58 10.37 3.37 -0.09
C GLN A 58 9.17 3.00 0.78
N ALA A 59 8.05 3.72 0.62
CA ALA A 59 6.81 3.44 1.32
C ALA A 59 6.35 1.99 1.11
N VAL A 60 6.20 1.54 -0.13
CA VAL A 60 5.69 0.18 -0.39
C VAL A 60 6.64 -0.90 0.14
N VAL A 61 7.97 -0.70 0.09
CA VAL A 61 8.92 -1.67 0.66
C VAL A 61 8.84 -1.72 2.18
N ARG A 62 8.67 -0.56 2.83
CA ARG A 62 8.46 -0.44 4.28
C ARG A 62 7.17 -1.13 4.72
N GLU A 63 6.04 -0.77 4.10
CA GLU A 63 4.71 -1.32 4.42
C GLU A 63 4.68 -2.84 4.23
N MET A 64 5.27 -3.36 3.14
CA MET A 64 5.37 -4.80 2.94
C MET A 64 6.12 -5.51 4.07
N LEU A 65 7.21 -4.90 4.56
CA LEU A 65 7.94 -5.47 5.69
C LEU A 65 7.12 -5.38 6.99
N GLU A 66 6.49 -4.24 7.26
CA GLU A 66 5.69 -3.97 8.46
C GLU A 66 4.46 -4.88 8.55
N GLU A 67 3.72 -5.04 7.46
CA GLU A 67 2.45 -5.79 7.43
C GLU A 67 2.63 -7.30 7.23
N THR A 68 3.63 -7.71 6.46
CA THR A 68 3.76 -9.12 6.01
C THR A 68 5.02 -9.81 6.54
N GLY A 69 6.00 -9.05 7.03
CA GLY A 69 7.31 -9.55 7.42
C GLY A 69 8.22 -9.94 6.26
N TYR A 70 7.82 -9.69 5.01
CA TYR A 70 8.62 -10.04 3.83
C TYR A 70 9.51 -8.90 3.35
N GLU A 71 10.81 -9.18 3.23
CA GLU A 71 11.73 -8.35 2.45
C GLU A 71 11.42 -8.48 0.96
N THR A 72 11.25 -7.36 0.28
CA THR A 72 10.84 -7.31 -1.13
C THR A 72 11.72 -6.39 -1.97
N LYS A 73 11.73 -6.66 -3.28
CA LYS A 73 12.35 -5.79 -4.29
C LYS A 73 11.30 -5.35 -5.29
N ILE A 74 11.35 -4.06 -5.64
CA ILE A 74 10.50 -3.49 -6.68
C ILE A 74 10.95 -3.99 -8.05
N VAL A 75 9.99 -4.49 -8.81
CA VAL A 75 10.17 -4.87 -10.21
C VAL A 75 9.86 -3.67 -11.11
N ARG A 76 8.66 -3.09 -10.98
CA ARG A 76 8.20 -1.92 -11.75
C ARG A 76 6.92 -1.31 -11.17
N LEU A 77 6.61 -0.08 -11.54
CA LEU A 77 5.27 0.50 -11.37
C LEU A 77 4.29 -0.22 -12.31
N LEU A 78 3.11 -0.56 -11.79
CA LEU A 78 2.03 -1.20 -12.54
C LEU A 78 0.91 -0.23 -12.87
N ALA A 79 0.50 0.57 -11.89
CA ALA A 79 -0.62 1.48 -12.03
C ALA A 79 -0.46 2.72 -11.15
N LEU A 80 -1.10 3.80 -11.60
CA LEU A 80 -1.46 4.95 -10.78
C LEU A 80 -2.98 5.00 -10.77
N ILE A 81 -3.58 4.93 -9.59
CA ILE A 81 -5.03 4.90 -9.41
C ILE A 81 -5.43 6.20 -8.73
N GLU A 82 -6.36 6.91 -9.35
CA GLU A 82 -7.00 8.09 -8.77
C GLU A 82 -8.39 7.70 -8.30
N SER A 83 -8.66 7.89 -7.01
CA SER A 83 -9.92 7.51 -6.39
C SER A 83 -10.54 8.69 -5.65
N THR A 84 -11.87 8.80 -5.72
CA THR A 84 -12.65 9.71 -4.86
C THR A 84 -13.83 8.93 -4.32
N PHE A 85 -13.99 8.91 -2.99
CA PHE A 85 -14.99 8.10 -2.31
C PHE A 85 -15.40 8.70 -0.96
N SER A 86 -16.49 8.19 -0.40
CA SER A 86 -16.93 8.42 0.97
C SER A 86 -17.12 7.07 1.66
N ILE A 87 -16.94 7.02 2.98
CA ILE A 87 -17.15 5.79 3.76
C ILE A 87 -18.51 5.85 4.47
N GLU A 88 -19.11 4.70 4.75
CA GLU A 88 -20.46 4.65 5.31
C GLU A 88 -20.57 5.33 6.68
N GLU A 89 -19.51 5.23 7.48
CA GLU A 89 -19.42 5.82 8.82
C GLU A 89 -19.27 7.35 8.78
N ASN A 90 -18.89 7.94 7.64
CA ASN A 90 -18.71 9.38 7.49
C ASN A 90 -19.03 9.83 6.06
N LYS A 91 -20.32 9.85 5.73
CA LYS A 91 -20.82 10.18 4.39
C LYS A 91 -20.59 11.64 4.00
N ASP A 92 -20.48 12.54 4.97
CA ASP A 92 -20.26 13.96 4.73
C ASP A 92 -18.79 14.29 4.42
N LYS A 93 -17.88 13.33 4.69
CA LYS A 93 -16.46 13.45 4.36
C LYS A 93 -16.14 12.83 3.00
N THR A 94 -15.44 13.60 2.17
CA THR A 94 -14.89 13.12 0.90
C THR A 94 -13.42 12.74 1.06
N TYR A 95 -13.06 11.57 0.57
CA TYR A 95 -11.69 11.06 0.50
C TYR A 95 -11.24 11.11 -0.96
N GLN A 96 -10.11 11.73 -1.22
CA GLN A 96 -9.44 11.72 -2.53
C GLN A 96 -8.06 11.10 -2.35
N GLN A 97 -7.73 10.11 -3.19
CA GLN A 97 -6.52 9.33 -3.03
C GLN A 97 -5.82 9.14 -4.37
N ILE A 98 -4.48 9.25 -4.36
CA ILE A 98 -3.62 8.73 -5.43
C ILE A 98 -2.90 7.50 -4.88
N ASN A 99 -3.11 6.35 -5.49
CA ASN A 99 -2.41 5.11 -5.14
C ASN A 99 -1.42 4.70 -6.24
N LEU A 100 -0.14 4.55 -5.87
CA LEU A 100 0.89 3.99 -6.75
C LEU A 100 1.05 2.49 -6.47
N VAL A 101 0.68 1.67 -7.45
CA VAL A 101 0.72 0.21 -7.31
C VAL A 101 1.97 -0.35 -7.97
N TYR A 102 2.79 -1.07 -7.21
CA TYR A 102 4.04 -1.66 -7.66
C TYR A 102 3.97 -3.18 -7.76
N LEU A 103 4.62 -3.73 -8.78
CA LEU A 103 4.94 -5.15 -8.81
C LEU A 103 6.19 -5.39 -7.97
N LEU A 104 6.10 -6.35 -7.07
CA LEU A 104 7.15 -6.73 -6.14
C LEU A 104 7.47 -8.21 -6.27
N LYS A 105 8.70 -8.57 -5.91
CA LYS A 105 9.11 -9.95 -5.68
C LYS A 105 9.82 -10.07 -4.33
N ARG A 106 9.76 -11.25 -3.73
CA ARG A 106 10.45 -11.55 -2.47
C ARG A 106 11.96 -11.58 -2.70
N VAL A 107 12.73 -11.06 -1.74
CA VAL A 107 14.18 -11.24 -1.72
C VAL A 107 14.51 -12.61 -1.11
N ALA A 108 15.24 -13.44 -1.85
CA ALA A 108 15.69 -14.73 -1.34
C ALA A 108 16.77 -14.53 -0.27
N GLN A 109 16.76 -15.38 0.75
CA GLN A 109 17.70 -15.30 1.88
C GLN A 109 19.18 -15.43 1.45
N SER A 110 19.43 -16.05 0.30
CA SER A 110 20.75 -16.23 -0.34
C SER A 110 21.32 -14.99 -1.02
N ASP A 111 20.50 -13.98 -1.29
CA ASP A 111 20.91 -12.76 -2.01
C ASP A 111 21.49 -11.69 -1.07
N ARG A 112 21.59 -11.98 0.23
CA ARG A 112 22.07 -11.04 1.26
C ARG A 112 23.59 -10.85 1.31
N ASN A 113 24.36 -11.68 0.59
CA ASN A 113 25.84 -11.70 0.64
C ASN A 113 26.51 -11.46 -0.73
N LYS A 114 25.88 -10.75 -1.65
CA LYS A 114 26.52 -10.31 -2.91
C LYS A 114 26.66 -8.80 -2.98
#